data_AF-A0A6B3KIG7-F1
#
_entry.id   AF-A0A6B3KIG7-F1
#
_cell.length_a   1.000
_cell.length_b   1.000
_cell.length_c   1.000
_cell.angle_alpha   90.00
_cell.angle_beta   90.00
_cell.angle_gamma   90.00
#
_symmetry.space_group_name_H-M   'P 1'
#
loop_
_entity.id
_entity.type
_entity.pdbx_description
1 polymer ?
#
loop_
_entity_poly.entity_id
_entity_poly.type
_entity_poly.pdbx_seq_one_letter_code
_entity_poly.pdbx_strand_id
1 'polypeptide(L)'
;KTFSPPDQDHDEELLSRFSREVRYQASCAHENIAQIYMYNDKIQEPWFLMDLATCDLQYEISNNSLSDSEKIRIMKMTLQGIHYMHSRNLLHRDIKPRNILKFDSPLGPVYKISDFGLAKNTDPAGESNLLTKIVLGWGTEKYMAPETQSAWDFSVKSDIFSMGVVFEDLNPSETPALRKIIDKCTHRRPNLRYDSAQAIYEDLVAIAV
;
A
#
# COMPACT_ATOMS: atom_id res chain seq x y z
N LYS A 1 -14.77 8.68 7.41
CA LYS A 1 -13.59 9.28 8.09
C LYS A 1 -13.71 10.80 7.98
N THR A 2 -13.55 11.52 9.09
CA THR A 2 -13.44 12.98 9.13
C THR A 2 -11.97 13.35 9.29
N PHE A 3 -11.58 14.52 8.79
CA PHE A 3 -10.28 15.11 9.06
C PHE A 3 -10.23 15.57 10.52
N SER A 4 -9.25 15.08 11.27
CA SER A 4 -9.10 15.39 12.70
C SER A 4 -7.59 15.42 13.00
N PRO A 5 -6.93 16.59 12.84
CA PRO A 5 -5.51 16.72 13.05
C PRO A 5 -5.18 16.55 14.54
N PRO A 6 -4.04 15.92 14.89
CA PRO A 6 -3.66 15.70 16.29
C PRO A 6 -3.28 17.01 17.01
N ASP A 7 -2.73 18.00 16.31
CA ASP A 7 -2.32 19.33 16.82
C ASP A 7 -2.48 20.41 15.72
N GLN A 8 -2.61 21.69 16.10
CA GLN A 8 -2.90 22.82 15.19
C GLN A 8 -1.71 23.26 14.29
N ASP A 9 -0.47 22.87 14.62
CA ASP A 9 0.74 23.40 13.96
C ASP A 9 1.04 22.80 12.57
N HIS A 10 0.27 21.80 12.11
CA HIS A 10 0.50 21.09 10.85
C HIS A 10 -0.76 20.91 9.97
N ASP A 11 -1.77 21.78 10.14
CA ASP A 11 -3.07 21.66 9.48
C ASP A 11 -2.97 21.61 7.94
N GLU A 12 -2.20 22.49 7.30
CA GLU A 12 -2.19 22.59 5.82
C GLU A 12 -1.63 21.33 5.11
N GLU A 13 -0.55 20.76 5.62
CA GLU A 13 0.06 19.55 5.02
C GLU A 13 -0.79 18.31 5.28
N LEU A 14 -1.37 18.18 6.49
CA LEU A 14 -2.29 17.11 6.82
C LEU A 14 -3.56 17.20 5.95
N LEU A 15 -4.07 18.42 5.72
CA LEU A 15 -5.20 18.68 4.81
C LEU A 15 -4.86 18.35 3.36
N SER A 16 -3.65 18.69 2.90
CA SER A 16 -3.17 18.35 1.56
C SER A 16 -3.14 16.84 1.35
N ARG A 17 -2.62 16.09 2.34
CA ARG A 17 -2.61 14.61 2.31
C ARG A 17 -3.99 14.01 2.35
N PHE A 18 -4.87 14.53 3.20
CA PHE A 18 -6.25 14.08 3.26
C PHE A 18 -6.94 14.29 1.91
N SER A 19 -6.79 15.47 1.30
CA SER A 19 -7.33 15.78 -0.03
C SER A 19 -6.78 14.84 -1.09
N ARG A 20 -5.50 14.48 -0.99
CA ARG A 20 -4.82 13.57 -1.90
C ARG A 20 -5.28 12.12 -1.77
N GLU A 21 -5.39 11.64 -0.52
CA GLU A 21 -5.98 10.35 -0.17
C GLU A 21 -7.35 10.23 -0.83
N VAL A 22 -8.21 11.21 -0.56
CA VAL A 22 -9.57 11.26 -1.08
C VAL A 22 -9.61 11.23 -2.60
N ARG A 23 -8.89 12.14 -3.27
CA ARG A 23 -8.97 12.27 -4.73
C ARG A 23 -8.40 11.06 -5.46
N TYR A 24 -7.22 10.58 -5.08
CA TYR A 24 -6.62 9.44 -5.76
C TYR A 24 -7.38 8.14 -5.47
N GLN A 25 -7.76 7.90 -4.22
CA GLN A 25 -8.47 6.68 -3.83
C GLN A 25 -9.89 6.65 -4.42
N ALA A 26 -10.63 7.77 -4.40
CA ALA A 26 -11.95 7.85 -5.04
C ALA A 26 -11.89 7.59 -6.55
N SER A 27 -10.79 7.98 -7.20
CA SER A 27 -10.61 7.74 -8.64
C SER A 27 -10.36 6.28 -9.01
N CYS A 28 -10.02 5.42 -8.04
CA CYS A 28 -9.61 4.03 -8.26
C CYS A 28 -10.75 3.03 -8.02
N ALA A 29 -11.39 2.58 -9.11
CA ALA A 29 -12.42 1.54 -9.07
C ALA A 29 -11.79 0.15 -9.32
N HIS A 30 -11.48 -0.58 -8.24
CA HIS A 30 -10.89 -1.92 -8.31
C HIS A 30 -11.27 -2.75 -7.07
N GLU A 31 -11.43 -4.07 -7.22
CA GLU A 31 -11.88 -4.95 -6.13
C GLU A 31 -10.91 -4.98 -4.93
N ASN A 32 -9.61 -4.80 -5.19
CA ASN A 32 -8.54 -4.76 -4.18
C ASN A 32 -8.07 -3.34 -3.84
N ILE A 33 -8.88 -2.32 -4.08
CA ILE A 33 -8.66 -0.94 -3.59
C ILE A 33 -9.90 -0.50 -2.82
N ALA A 34 -9.72 0.09 -1.64
CA ALA A 34 -10.82 0.54 -0.81
C ALA A 34 -11.52 1.75 -1.48
N GLN A 35 -12.73 1.56 -1.99
CA GLN A 35 -13.44 2.61 -2.73
C GLN A 35 -13.97 3.70 -1.80
N ILE A 36 -13.68 4.96 -2.11
CA ILE A 36 -14.37 6.11 -1.53
C ILE A 36 -15.62 6.42 -2.36
N TYR A 37 -16.78 6.39 -1.73
CA TYR A 37 -18.07 6.62 -2.38
C TYR A 37 -18.43 8.10 -2.46
N MET A 38 -18.15 8.84 -1.39
CA MET A 38 -18.49 10.25 -1.26
C MET A 38 -17.43 10.97 -0.44
N TYR A 39 -17.22 12.25 -0.72
CA TYR A 39 -16.32 13.09 0.04
C TYR A 39 -16.68 14.56 -0.10
N ASN A 40 -16.19 15.37 0.85
CA ASN A 40 -16.13 16.81 0.72
C ASN A 40 -14.78 17.28 1.26
N ASP A 41 -13.88 17.69 0.36
CA ASP A 41 -12.52 18.15 0.67
C ASP A 41 -12.37 19.68 0.60
N LYS A 42 -13.49 20.43 0.51
CA LYS A 42 -13.51 21.88 0.30
C LYS A 42 -14.07 22.69 1.48
N ILE A 43 -14.40 22.01 2.57
CA ILE A 43 -14.93 22.63 3.79
C ILE A 43 -13.88 22.60 4.90
N GLN A 44 -14.14 23.32 5.99
CA GLN A 44 -13.23 23.42 7.14
C GLN A 44 -12.92 22.06 7.78
N GLU A 45 -13.90 21.14 7.79
CA GLU A 45 -13.74 19.78 8.29
C GLU A 45 -13.95 18.78 7.14
N PRO A 46 -12.90 18.50 6.34
CA PRO A 46 -13.00 17.54 5.25
C PRO A 46 -13.44 16.16 5.72
N TRP A 47 -14.18 15.44 4.88
CA TRP A 47 -14.61 14.08 5.19
C TRP A 47 -14.75 13.22 3.93
N PHE A 48 -14.73 11.90 4.13
CA PHE A 48 -15.12 10.93 3.12
C PHE A 48 -15.83 9.72 3.71
N LEU A 49 -16.58 9.03 2.86
CA LEU A 49 -17.35 7.82 3.15
C LEU A 49 -16.85 6.65 2.31
N MET A 50 -16.58 5.53 2.96
CA MET A 50 -16.26 4.24 2.37
C MET A 50 -16.83 3.13 3.27
N ASP A 51 -16.77 1.89 2.82
CA ASP A 51 -17.11 0.75 3.67
C ASP A 51 -16.22 0.69 4.91
N LEU A 52 -16.80 0.25 6.04
CA LEU A 52 -16.05 -0.01 7.26
C LEU A 52 -15.32 -1.34 7.10
N ALA A 53 -13.99 -1.32 7.21
CA ALA A 53 -13.19 -2.53 7.25
C ALA A 53 -13.39 -3.28 8.56
N THR A 54 -13.30 -4.62 8.51
CA THR A 54 -13.33 -5.47 9.71
C THR A 54 -12.09 -5.22 10.57
N CYS A 55 -10.91 -5.19 9.93
CA CYS A 55 -9.63 -4.87 10.54
C CYS A 55 -8.59 -4.52 9.46
N ASP A 56 -7.40 -4.11 9.87
CA ASP A 56 -6.23 -4.03 8.99
C ASP A 56 -5.36 -5.30 9.08
N LEU A 57 -4.48 -5.49 8.09
CA LEU A 57 -3.62 -6.67 8.02
C LEU A 57 -2.58 -6.72 9.16
N GLN A 58 -2.15 -5.57 9.70
CA GLN A 58 -1.22 -5.55 10.84
C GLN A 58 -1.84 -6.27 12.04
N TYR A 59 -3.14 -6.04 12.30
CA TYR A 59 -3.87 -6.72 13.36
C TYR A 59 -3.86 -8.24 13.18
N GLU A 60 -4.12 -8.75 11.98
CA GLU A 60 -4.14 -10.21 11.75
C GLU A 60 -2.75 -10.85 11.83
N ILE A 61 -1.72 -10.17 11.32
CA ILE A 61 -0.32 -10.59 11.45
C ILE A 61 0.07 -10.68 12.94
N SER A 62 -0.25 -9.64 13.72
CA SER A 62 0.08 -9.59 15.14
C SER A 62 -0.63 -10.65 15.99
N ASN A 63 -1.83 -11.08 15.57
CA ASN A 63 -2.57 -12.14 16.25
C ASN A 63 -2.27 -13.55 15.71
N ASN A 64 -1.39 -13.68 14.71
CA ASN A 64 -1.06 -14.94 14.03
C ASN A 64 -2.31 -15.73 13.62
N SER A 65 -3.32 -15.03 13.10
CA SER A 65 -4.65 -15.60 12.82
C SER A 65 -4.83 -16.10 11.38
N LEU A 66 -3.76 -16.11 10.57
CA LEU A 66 -3.80 -16.41 9.14
C LEU A 66 -3.16 -17.76 8.84
N SER A 67 -3.89 -18.62 8.11
CA SER A 67 -3.32 -19.81 7.47
C SER A 67 -2.42 -19.45 6.30
N ASP A 68 -1.56 -20.37 5.87
CA ASP A 68 -0.70 -20.13 4.70
C ASP A 68 -1.51 -19.90 3.41
N SER A 69 -2.65 -20.59 3.27
CA SER A 69 -3.53 -20.38 2.13
C SER A 69 -4.09 -18.95 2.08
N GLU A 70 -4.43 -18.38 3.24
CA GLU A 70 -4.90 -17.00 3.36
C GLU A 70 -3.78 -16.01 3.08
N LYS A 71 -2.57 -16.24 3.61
CA LYS A 71 -1.39 -15.40 3.32
C LYS A 71 -1.13 -15.31 1.82
N ILE A 72 -1.11 -16.43 1.10
CA ILE A 72 -0.92 -16.44 -0.36
C ILE A 72 -2.08 -15.72 -1.08
N ARG A 73 -3.32 -15.88 -0.61
CA ARG A 73 -4.48 -15.18 -1.18
C ARG A 73 -4.38 -13.66 -0.98
N ILE A 74 -3.92 -13.21 0.19
CA ILE A 74 -3.66 -11.79 0.50
C ILE A 74 -2.57 -11.25 -0.43
N MET A 75 -1.47 -11.98 -0.60
CA MET A 75 -0.40 -11.60 -1.54
C MET A 75 -0.94 -11.39 -2.95
N LYS A 76 -1.77 -12.32 -3.46
CA LYS A 76 -2.38 -12.21 -4.79
C LYS A 76 -3.29 -10.97 -4.90
N MET A 77 -4.21 -10.79 -3.96
CA MET A 77 -5.14 -9.65 -3.94
C MET A 77 -4.42 -8.30 -3.91
N THR A 78 -3.42 -8.18 -3.05
CA THR A 78 -2.65 -6.93 -2.90
C THR A 78 -1.82 -6.62 -4.15
N LEU A 79 -1.23 -7.63 -4.80
CA LEU A 79 -0.56 -7.46 -6.09
C LEU A 79 -1.50 -6.98 -7.20
N GLN A 80 -2.74 -7.48 -7.24
CA GLN A 80 -3.74 -7.02 -8.22
C GLN A 80 -4.08 -5.53 -8.00
N GLY A 81 -4.28 -5.12 -6.74
CA GLY A 81 -4.52 -3.72 -6.38
C GLY A 81 -3.34 -2.80 -6.77
N ILE A 82 -2.11 -3.20 -6.46
CA ILE A 82 -0.92 -2.42 -6.82
C ILE A 82 -0.69 -2.38 -8.33
N HIS A 83 -0.89 -3.50 -9.03
CA HIS A 83 -0.81 -3.54 -10.49
C HIS A 83 -1.79 -2.53 -11.13
N TYR A 84 -3.03 -2.50 -10.64
CA TYR A 84 -4.03 -1.54 -11.08
C TYR A 84 -3.56 -0.09 -10.87
N MET A 85 -3.06 0.25 -9.68
CA MET A 85 -2.54 1.60 -9.40
C MET A 85 -1.40 1.99 -10.35
N HIS A 86 -0.42 1.11 -10.52
CA HIS A 86 0.72 1.35 -11.40
C HIS A 86 0.32 1.52 -12.87
N SER A 87 -0.70 0.77 -13.34
CA SER A 87 -1.25 0.93 -14.71
C SER A 87 -1.85 2.32 -14.96
N ARG A 88 -2.21 3.03 -13.90
CA ARG A 88 -2.74 4.41 -13.92
C ARG A 88 -1.68 5.45 -13.58
N ASN A 89 -0.40 5.08 -13.62
CA ASN A 89 0.72 5.94 -13.28
C ASN A 89 0.68 6.48 -11.84
N LEU A 90 0.05 5.74 -10.91
CA LEU A 90 -0.03 6.10 -9.50
C LEU A 90 0.91 5.23 -8.68
N LEU A 91 1.80 5.86 -7.91
CA LEU A 91 2.61 5.21 -6.88
C LEU A 91 1.92 5.33 -5.52
N HIS A 92 1.96 4.29 -4.71
CA HIS A 92 1.38 4.32 -3.37
C HIS A 92 2.30 4.98 -2.35
N ARG A 93 3.60 4.64 -2.36
CA ARG A 93 4.66 5.22 -1.50
C ARG A 93 4.56 4.96 0.02
N ASP A 94 3.54 4.23 0.46
CA ASP A 94 3.32 3.91 1.88
C ASP A 94 2.65 2.55 2.05
N ILE A 95 3.14 1.56 1.32
CA ILE A 95 2.64 0.19 1.40
C ILE A 95 3.14 -0.43 2.70
N LYS A 96 2.22 -0.81 3.57
CA LYS A 96 2.46 -1.49 4.85
C LYS A 96 1.19 -2.21 5.32
N PRO A 97 1.25 -3.17 6.25
CA PRO A 97 0.09 -3.96 6.65
C PRO A 97 -1.08 -3.11 7.20
N ARG A 98 -0.79 -1.99 7.89
CA ARG A 98 -1.83 -1.05 8.35
C ARG A 98 -2.67 -0.42 7.22
N ASN A 99 -2.13 -0.37 6.02
CA ASN A 99 -2.78 0.23 4.84
C ASN A 99 -3.44 -0.83 3.95
N ILE A 100 -3.55 -2.08 4.44
CA ILE A 100 -4.23 -3.18 3.77
C ILE A 100 -5.40 -3.59 4.66
N LEU A 101 -6.61 -3.34 4.17
CA LEU A 101 -7.84 -3.50 4.94
C LEU A 101 -8.57 -4.79 4.55
N LYS A 102 -9.09 -5.49 5.54
CA LYS A 102 -9.93 -6.68 5.38
C LYS A 102 -11.40 -6.29 5.37
N PHE A 103 -12.13 -6.85 4.40
CA PHE A 103 -13.58 -6.78 4.31
C PHE A 103 -14.15 -8.18 4.24
N ASP A 104 -15.05 -8.53 5.15
CA ASP A 104 -15.73 -9.82 5.08
C ASP A 104 -16.77 -9.83 3.95
N SER A 105 -16.86 -10.96 3.26
CA SER A 105 -17.82 -11.17 2.17
C SER A 105 -18.32 -12.61 2.20
N PRO A 106 -19.55 -12.89 1.70
CA PRO A 106 -20.08 -14.24 1.59
C PRO A 106 -19.16 -15.22 0.82
N LEU A 107 -18.29 -14.72 -0.05
CA LEU A 107 -17.33 -15.53 -0.84
C LEU A 107 -15.95 -15.65 -0.17
N GLY A 108 -15.84 -15.24 1.10
CA GLY A 108 -14.61 -15.14 1.87
C GLY A 108 -14.07 -13.71 1.94
N PRO A 109 -13.06 -13.46 2.81
CA PRO A 109 -12.53 -12.13 3.03
C PRO A 109 -11.84 -11.57 1.79
N VAL A 110 -12.00 -10.27 1.58
CA VAL A 110 -11.36 -9.48 0.52
C VAL A 110 -10.42 -8.47 1.15
N TYR A 111 -9.19 -8.43 0.66
CA TYR A 111 -8.18 -7.48 1.10
C TYR A 111 -8.03 -6.36 0.08
N LYS A 112 -8.04 -5.12 0.58
CA LYS A 112 -8.01 -3.92 -0.26
C LYS A 112 -6.94 -2.96 0.23
N ILE A 113 -6.21 -2.38 -0.70
CA ILE A 113 -5.24 -1.30 -0.44
C ILE A 113 -5.99 -0.01 -0.12
N SER A 114 -5.51 0.75 0.87
CA SER A 114 -6.10 2.01 1.34
C SER A 114 -5.00 2.99 1.76
N ASP A 115 -5.40 4.21 2.14
CA ASP A 115 -4.50 5.28 2.62
C ASP A 115 -3.53 5.78 1.55
N PHE A 116 -4.14 6.51 0.60
CA PHE A 116 -3.44 7.13 -0.52
C PHE A 116 -2.89 8.52 -0.12
N GLY A 117 -2.75 8.82 1.18
CA GLY A 117 -2.32 10.13 1.66
C GLY A 117 -0.92 10.53 1.19
N LEU A 118 -0.10 9.54 0.81
CA LEU A 118 1.22 9.73 0.20
C LEU A 118 1.27 9.38 -1.30
N ALA A 119 0.16 8.93 -1.89
CA ALA A 119 0.10 8.54 -3.28
C ALA A 119 0.41 9.73 -4.20
N LYS A 120 1.00 9.45 -5.37
CA LYS A 120 1.35 10.50 -6.34
C LYS A 120 1.48 9.92 -7.74
N ASN A 121 1.23 10.75 -8.76
CA ASN A 121 1.56 10.43 -10.14
C ASN A 121 3.07 10.16 -10.30
N THR A 122 3.42 9.31 -11.28
CA THR A 122 4.81 9.02 -11.66
C THR A 122 5.50 10.19 -12.35
N ASP A 123 4.75 11.16 -12.89
CA ASP A 123 5.29 12.38 -13.49
C ASP A 123 5.63 13.42 -12.39
N PRO A 124 6.89 13.87 -12.24
CA PRO A 124 7.34 14.73 -11.13
C PRO A 124 6.87 16.19 -11.19
N ALA A 125 6.13 16.62 -12.21
CA ALA A 125 5.83 18.03 -12.41
C ALA A 125 4.99 18.64 -11.25
N GLY A 126 5.67 19.28 -10.28
CA GLY A 126 5.09 20.36 -9.48
C GLY A 126 5.02 20.20 -7.95
N GLU A 127 5.45 19.08 -7.34
CA GLU A 127 5.25 18.88 -5.90
C GLU A 127 6.54 18.44 -5.17
N SER A 128 6.95 19.19 -4.14
CA SER A 128 8.22 19.01 -3.43
C SER A 128 8.26 17.73 -2.55
N ASN A 129 9.36 16.98 -2.61
CA ASN A 129 9.59 15.80 -1.75
C ASN A 129 10.06 16.17 -0.31
N LEU A 130 10.43 17.43 -0.08
CA LEU A 130 11.05 17.91 1.18
C LEU A 130 10.13 17.75 2.41
N LEU A 131 8.81 17.91 2.24
CA LEU A 131 7.84 17.88 3.33
C LEU A 131 7.38 16.44 3.69
N THR A 132 7.57 15.48 2.79
CA THR A 132 7.28 14.06 3.08
C THR A 132 8.19 13.52 4.21
N LYS A 133 9.41 14.07 4.33
CA LYS A 133 10.43 13.70 5.31
C LYS A 133 10.03 13.89 6.78
N ILE A 134 9.18 14.87 7.08
CA ILE A 134 8.86 15.24 8.46
C ILE A 134 7.77 14.34 9.07
N VAL A 135 6.93 13.74 8.23
CA VAL A 135 5.67 13.10 8.66
C VAL A 135 5.70 11.57 8.59
N LEU A 136 6.72 10.98 7.97
CA LEU A 136 6.90 9.52 8.07
C LEU A 136 7.28 9.17 9.51
N GLY A 137 6.31 8.63 10.26
CA GLY A 137 6.50 8.22 11.64
C GLY A 137 7.37 6.97 11.78
N TRP A 138 7.82 6.73 13.02
CA TRP A 138 8.57 5.55 13.41
C TRP A 138 7.75 4.29 13.07
N GLY A 139 8.35 3.36 12.32
CA GLY A 139 7.71 2.12 11.87
C GLY A 139 7.25 2.09 10.40
N THR A 140 7.24 3.22 9.69
CA THR A 140 7.08 3.23 8.22
C THR A 140 8.40 2.93 7.50
N GLU A 141 9.52 3.32 8.10
CA GLU A 141 10.88 3.13 7.55
C GLU A 141 11.19 1.67 7.20
N LYS A 142 10.65 0.70 7.96
CA LYS A 142 10.83 -0.73 7.71
C LYS A 142 10.42 -1.13 6.28
N TYR A 143 9.34 -0.54 5.77
CA TYR A 143 8.78 -0.87 4.47
C TYR A 143 9.38 -0.01 3.34
N MET A 144 10.17 1.01 3.66
CA MET A 144 10.77 1.90 2.66
C MET A 144 11.95 1.23 1.98
N ALA A 145 12.01 1.35 0.66
CA ALA A 145 13.15 0.89 -0.13
C ALA A 145 14.43 1.68 0.19
N PRO A 146 15.64 1.09 0.11
CA PRO A 146 16.89 1.78 0.44
C PRO A 146 17.10 3.11 -0.29
N GLU A 147 16.71 3.19 -1.56
CA GLU A 147 16.78 4.41 -2.37
C GLU A 147 15.76 5.47 -1.93
N THR A 148 14.58 5.06 -1.46
CA THR A 148 13.59 6.01 -0.90
C THR A 148 14.04 6.56 0.44
N GLN A 149 14.68 5.74 1.29
CA GLN A 149 15.23 6.19 2.58
C GLN A 149 16.39 7.17 2.37
N SER A 150 17.24 6.90 1.39
CA SER A 150 18.46 7.68 1.15
C SER A 150 18.20 8.97 0.36
N ALA A 151 17.37 8.89 -0.67
CA ALA A 151 17.24 9.93 -1.69
C ALA A 151 15.80 10.34 -2.01
N TRP A 152 14.79 9.76 -1.34
CA TRP A 152 13.36 10.01 -1.65
C TRP A 152 13.00 9.67 -3.10
N ASP A 153 13.70 8.70 -3.68
CA ASP A 153 13.50 8.24 -5.04
C ASP A 153 12.40 7.17 -5.09
N PHE A 154 11.16 7.62 -5.31
CA PHE A 154 9.98 6.76 -5.38
C PHE A 154 9.71 6.29 -6.81
N SER A 155 9.46 5.00 -6.96
CA SER A 155 9.15 4.38 -8.24
C SER A 155 8.28 3.13 -8.07
N VAL A 156 7.87 2.52 -9.18
CA VAL A 156 7.24 1.18 -9.16
C VAL A 156 8.12 0.17 -8.40
N LYS A 157 9.45 0.29 -8.54
CA LYS A 157 10.41 -0.59 -7.86
C LYS A 157 10.45 -0.39 -6.35
N SER A 158 10.16 0.82 -5.85
CA SER A 158 10.09 1.06 -4.42
C SER A 158 8.81 0.49 -3.82
N ASP A 159 7.67 0.61 -4.51
CA ASP A 159 6.41 -0.04 -4.09
C ASP A 159 6.56 -1.57 -4.09
N ILE A 160 7.27 -2.15 -5.07
CA ILE A 160 7.59 -3.58 -5.12
C ILE A 160 8.44 -4.03 -3.92
N PHE A 161 9.41 -3.21 -3.50
CA PHE A 161 10.19 -3.50 -2.30
C PHE A 161 9.29 -3.52 -1.06
N SER A 162 8.43 -2.51 -0.88
CA SER A 162 7.51 -2.43 0.24
C SER A 162 6.55 -3.62 0.29
N MET A 163 6.03 -4.06 -0.86
CA MET A 163 5.25 -5.30 -0.98
C MET A 163 6.05 -6.54 -0.55
N GLY A 164 7.32 -6.63 -0.95
CA GLY A 164 8.21 -7.71 -0.51
C GLY A 164 8.37 -7.78 1.00
N VAL A 165 8.53 -6.64 1.67
CA VAL A 165 8.61 -6.56 3.14
C VAL A 165 7.27 -6.96 3.80
N VAL A 166 6.13 -6.58 3.22
CA VAL A 166 4.81 -7.06 3.68
C VAL A 166 4.71 -8.58 3.57
N PHE A 167 5.26 -9.19 2.51
CA PHE A 167 5.25 -10.63 2.34
C PHE A 167 6.15 -11.35 3.35
N GLU A 168 7.28 -10.75 3.73
CA GLU A 168 8.10 -11.25 4.86
C GLU A 168 7.30 -11.23 6.16
N ASP A 169 6.53 -10.17 6.42
CA ASP A 169 5.73 -10.04 7.64
C ASP A 169 4.52 -10.97 7.70
N LEU A 170 3.92 -11.30 6.55
CA LEU A 170 2.92 -12.37 6.48
C LEU A 170 3.50 -13.72 6.93
N ASN A 171 4.80 -13.93 6.77
CA ASN A 171 5.53 -15.12 7.17
C ASN A 171 4.83 -16.44 6.76
N PRO A 172 4.56 -16.66 5.45
CA PRO A 172 4.03 -17.93 4.95
C PRO A 172 5.06 -19.05 5.13
N SER A 173 4.60 -20.31 5.24
CA SER A 173 5.50 -21.47 5.26
C SER A 173 6.53 -21.40 4.14
N GLU A 174 7.80 -21.46 4.53
CA GLU A 174 8.90 -21.19 3.61
C GLU A 174 9.04 -22.33 2.59
N THR A 175 9.01 -21.96 1.32
CA THR A 175 9.44 -22.83 0.22
C THR A 175 10.58 -22.14 -0.53
N PRO A 176 11.53 -22.89 -1.12
CA PRO A 176 12.62 -22.30 -1.89
C PRO A 176 12.13 -21.40 -3.04
N ALA A 177 10.97 -21.69 -3.61
CA ALA A 177 10.38 -20.88 -4.67
C ALA A 177 9.81 -19.55 -4.14
N LEU A 178 9.04 -19.61 -3.03
CA LEU A 178 8.48 -18.41 -2.41
C LEU A 178 9.57 -17.49 -1.86
N ARG A 179 10.62 -18.06 -1.24
CA ARG A 179 11.76 -17.27 -0.75
C ARG A 179 12.44 -16.50 -1.87
N LYS A 180 12.65 -17.12 -3.05
CA LYS A 180 13.21 -16.44 -4.23
C LYS A 180 12.37 -15.26 -4.70
N ILE A 181 11.03 -15.39 -4.67
CA ILE A 181 10.12 -14.29 -5.04
C ILE A 181 10.32 -13.12 -4.06
N ILE A 182 10.27 -13.41 -2.76
CA ILE A 182 10.44 -12.40 -1.70
C ILE A 182 11.81 -11.74 -1.78
N ASP A 183 12.90 -12.51 -1.90
CA ASP A 183 14.28 -12.02 -2.06
C ASP A 183 14.41 -11.08 -3.27
N LYS A 184 13.76 -11.43 -4.38
CA LYS A 184 13.78 -10.60 -5.58
C LYS A 184 12.99 -9.32 -5.37
N CYS A 185 11.87 -9.33 -4.67
CA CYS A 185 11.15 -8.11 -4.29
C CYS A 185 11.99 -7.19 -3.38
N THR A 186 12.64 -7.75 -2.36
CA THR A 186 13.39 -7.00 -1.34
C THR A 186 14.86 -6.77 -1.70
N HIS A 187 15.26 -7.04 -2.94
CA HIS A 187 16.64 -6.87 -3.38
C HIS A 187 17.11 -5.40 -3.21
N ARG A 188 18.30 -5.18 -2.63
CA ARG A 188 18.80 -3.81 -2.34
C ARG A 188 18.92 -2.93 -3.57
N ARG A 189 19.33 -3.52 -4.71
CA ARG A 189 19.44 -2.83 -6.00
C ARG A 189 18.09 -2.85 -6.74
N PRO A 190 17.46 -1.69 -7.06
CA PRO A 190 16.13 -1.64 -7.69
C PRO A 190 16.04 -2.36 -9.04
N ASN A 191 17.11 -2.32 -9.84
CA ASN A 191 17.17 -2.94 -11.16
C ASN A 191 17.19 -4.48 -11.13
N LEU A 192 17.36 -5.09 -9.96
CA LEU A 192 17.29 -6.54 -9.75
C LEU A 192 15.95 -6.99 -9.16
N ARG A 193 15.05 -6.05 -8.84
CA ARG A 193 13.67 -6.35 -8.44
C ARG A 193 12.79 -6.62 -9.66
N TYR A 194 11.60 -7.18 -9.44
CA TYR A 194 10.56 -7.28 -10.48
C TYR A 194 10.24 -5.93 -11.11
N ASP A 195 9.89 -5.91 -12.39
CA ASP A 195 9.50 -4.69 -13.11
C ASP A 195 8.05 -4.25 -12.83
N SER A 196 7.20 -5.18 -12.40
CA SER A 196 5.79 -4.91 -12.13
C SER A 196 5.23 -5.86 -11.07
N ALA A 197 4.14 -5.45 -10.42
CA ALA A 197 3.36 -6.32 -9.53
C ALA A 197 2.76 -7.52 -10.28
N GLN A 198 2.44 -7.37 -11.57
CA GLN A 198 1.95 -8.45 -12.43
C GLN A 198 2.97 -9.59 -12.57
N ALA A 199 4.26 -9.27 -12.75
CA ALA A 199 5.30 -10.29 -12.86
C ALA A 199 5.49 -11.08 -11.56
N ILE A 200 5.28 -10.45 -10.39
CA ILE A 200 5.28 -11.14 -9.09
C ILE A 200 4.07 -12.08 -9.00
N TYR A 201 2.89 -11.61 -9.44
CA TYR A 201 1.65 -12.39 -9.42
C TYR A 201 1.78 -13.66 -10.25
N GLU A 202 2.36 -13.56 -11.45
CA GLU A 202 2.59 -14.70 -12.35
C GLU A 202 3.50 -15.77 -11.71
N ASP A 203 4.64 -15.36 -11.13
CA ASP A 203 5.52 -16.28 -10.41
C ASP A 203 4.81 -16.90 -9.19
N LEU A 204 3.99 -16.12 -8.48
CA LEU A 204 3.24 -16.60 -7.32
C LEU A 204 2.13 -17.61 -7.69
N VAL A 205 1.54 -17.49 -8.88
CA VAL A 205 0.58 -18.49 -9.39
C VAL A 205 1.31 -19.75 -9.82
N ALA A 206 2.48 -19.63 -10.45
CA ALA A 206 3.27 -20.77 -10.91
C ALA A 206 3.77 -21.68 -9.76
N ILE A 207 3.94 -21.16 -8.54
CA ILE A 207 4.32 -21.99 -7.37
C ILE A 207 3.15 -22.69 -6.69
N ALA A 208 1.91 -22.30 -6.99
CA ALA A 208 0.70 -22.81 -6.34
C ALA A 208 0.07 -23.99 -7.09
N VAL A 209 0.75 -24.46 -8.16
CA VAL A 209 0.44 -25.65 -8.97
C VAL A 209 1.47 -26.73 -8.64
#